data_AF-A0A3D6CUW4-F1
#
_entry.id   AF-A0A3D6CUW4-F1
#
_cell.length_a   1.000
_cell.length_b   1.000
_cell.length_c   1.000
_cell.angle_alpha   90.00
_cell.angle_beta   90.00
_cell.angle_gamma   90.00
#
_symmetry.space_group_name_H-M   'P 1'
#
loop_
_entity.id
_entity.type
_entity.pdbx_description
1 polymer ?
#
loop_
_entity_poly.entity_id
_entity_poly.type
_entity_poly.pdbx_seq_one_letter_code
_entity_poly.pdbx_strand_id
1 'polypeptide(L)'
;MIAEWLRLHELSLDTVSDCIGCIESGHLQLDLDGRPTDQGDVARSGFESLDLALSTVIIPSFSAALCIESSAFESLVLSIGWNDGLAGELPHTIDHGVGQPPKIRMSWQGSISDLMCLAHEVAHAVQLQLSAGSFMPPVARETCAFLGELALIYWAKQNQTDLAARLLQVWREENQRYFGDDCALLRTALAEPESAYSYRMNYPLARAAAVVMWCAGADLQRLFNAGSEAMNLLPLARIADVVGLSQNYLPPLPLPDTDHPAIDAYRALGAMALLDIDFWNGESERRIEDYYATLLHHLQNRTAFIALDEVRRPVGYATWRKATGDNTVTLTRQAAPFGDHLLLQKALERHLGQNSDVQAQHPRSARQEQVAW
;
A
#
# COMPACT_ATOMS: atom_id res chain seq x y z
N MET A 1 2.66 6.74 -23.56
CA MET A 1 1.64 5.68 -23.49
C MET A 1 2.00 4.68 -22.39
N ILE A 2 1.04 3.93 -21.84
CA ILE A 2 1.34 2.92 -20.80
C ILE A 2 2.30 1.83 -21.29
N ALA A 3 2.25 1.46 -22.58
CA ALA A 3 3.21 0.51 -23.16
C ALA A 3 4.67 1.05 -23.14
N GLU A 4 4.86 2.35 -23.29
CA GLU A 4 6.18 2.99 -23.15
C GLU A 4 6.61 3.07 -21.69
N TRP A 5 5.66 3.28 -20.78
CA TRP A 5 5.92 3.26 -19.34
C TRP A 5 6.41 1.89 -18.88
N LEU A 6 5.79 0.79 -19.33
CA LEU A 6 6.27 -0.58 -19.04
C LEU A 6 7.70 -0.78 -19.55
N ARG A 7 7.99 -0.38 -20.79
CA ARG A 7 9.33 -0.48 -21.38
C ARG A 7 10.37 0.35 -20.63
N LEU A 8 10.03 1.59 -20.27
CA LEU A 8 10.93 2.51 -19.55
C LEU A 8 11.37 1.94 -18.20
N HIS A 9 10.48 1.20 -17.53
CA HIS A 9 10.73 0.60 -16.23
C HIS A 9 11.22 -0.85 -16.32
N GLU A 10 11.37 -1.39 -17.54
CA GLU A 10 11.71 -2.80 -17.77
C GLU A 10 10.74 -3.78 -17.07
N LEU A 11 9.45 -3.40 -16.99
CA LEU A 11 8.41 -4.17 -16.33
C LEU A 11 7.55 -4.94 -17.32
N SER A 12 7.14 -6.13 -16.92
CA SER A 12 6.10 -6.89 -17.62
C SER A 12 4.71 -6.49 -17.13
N LEU A 13 3.70 -6.65 -18.00
CA LEU A 13 2.30 -6.43 -17.63
C LEU A 13 1.88 -7.33 -16.45
N ASP A 14 2.33 -8.58 -16.45
CA ASP A 14 2.00 -9.56 -15.41
C ASP A 14 2.60 -9.13 -14.07
N THR A 15 3.90 -8.77 -14.02
CA THR A 15 4.55 -8.29 -12.79
C THR A 15 3.80 -7.12 -12.15
N VAL A 16 3.38 -6.14 -12.97
CA VAL A 16 2.66 -4.97 -12.47
C VAL A 16 1.26 -5.35 -12.01
N SER A 17 0.56 -6.19 -12.77
CA SER A 17 -0.78 -6.65 -12.40
C SER A 17 -0.78 -7.45 -11.10
N ASP A 18 0.22 -8.31 -10.91
CA ASP A 18 0.40 -9.11 -9.69
C ASP A 18 0.76 -8.23 -8.50
N CYS A 19 1.61 -7.21 -8.69
CA CYS A 19 1.88 -6.21 -7.64
C CYS A 19 0.62 -5.46 -7.22
N ILE A 20 -0.21 -5.01 -8.17
CA ILE A 20 -1.49 -4.35 -7.88
C ILE A 20 -2.41 -5.31 -7.11
N GLY A 21 -2.51 -6.57 -7.56
CA GLY A 21 -3.29 -7.59 -6.86
C GLY A 21 -2.81 -7.79 -5.42
N CYS A 22 -1.51 -7.78 -5.17
CA CYS A 22 -0.90 -7.85 -3.84
C CYS A 22 -1.22 -6.65 -2.95
N ILE A 23 -1.25 -5.45 -3.53
CA ILE A 23 -1.61 -4.22 -2.82
C ILE A 23 -3.11 -4.25 -2.46
N GLU A 24 -3.97 -4.51 -3.44
CA GLU A 24 -5.43 -4.48 -3.28
C GLU A 24 -5.98 -5.59 -2.36
N SER A 25 -5.26 -6.71 -2.25
CA SER A 25 -5.62 -7.83 -1.36
C SER A 25 -5.16 -7.67 0.09
N GLY A 26 -4.36 -6.65 0.41
CA GLY A 26 -3.79 -6.46 1.74
C GLY A 26 -2.62 -7.38 2.09
N HIS A 27 -2.13 -8.19 1.14
CA HIS A 27 -1.03 -9.14 1.38
C HIS A 27 0.29 -8.45 1.78
N LEU A 28 0.50 -7.23 1.31
CA LEU A 28 1.57 -6.40 1.82
C LEU A 28 1.15 -5.87 3.21
N GLN A 29 1.69 -6.46 4.28
CA GLN A 29 1.68 -5.81 5.60
C GLN A 29 2.52 -4.54 5.51
N LEU A 30 1.88 -3.44 5.13
CA LEU A 30 2.53 -2.15 5.01
C LEU A 30 2.56 -1.41 6.36
N ASP A 31 1.99 -1.99 7.41
CA ASP A 31 1.89 -1.31 8.70
C ASP A 31 3.27 -1.14 9.33
N LEU A 32 3.59 0.11 9.65
CA LEU A 32 4.88 0.48 10.23
C LEU A 32 4.95 0.15 11.73
N ASP A 33 3.91 -0.44 12.31
CA ASP A 33 3.67 -0.63 13.75
C ASP A 33 4.50 -1.76 14.40
N GLY A 34 5.80 -1.76 14.14
CA GLY A 34 6.78 -2.26 15.10
C GLY A 34 6.67 -1.46 16.41
N ARG A 35 6.50 -2.17 17.53
CA ARG A 35 6.27 -1.60 18.87
C ARG A 35 7.28 -0.49 19.20
N PRO A 36 6.83 0.68 19.68
CA PRO A 36 7.73 1.68 20.24
C PRO A 36 8.41 1.13 21.50
N THR A 37 9.73 1.29 21.58
CA THR A 37 10.44 1.24 22.86
C THR A 37 10.17 2.57 23.57
N ASP A 38 9.35 2.53 24.62
CA ASP A 38 9.03 3.69 25.46
C ASP A 38 10.31 4.38 25.95
N GLN A 39 10.65 5.51 25.32
CA GLN A 39 11.49 6.55 25.89
C GLN A 39 11.06 7.92 25.36
N GLY A 40 10.62 8.79 26.29
CA GLY A 40 10.93 10.22 26.22
C GLY A 40 9.82 11.18 25.77
N ASP A 41 9.26 11.85 26.78
CA ASP A 41 8.71 13.21 26.88
C ASP A 41 7.99 13.93 25.73
N VAL A 42 6.90 14.56 26.17
CA VAL A 42 5.97 15.42 25.42
C VAL A 42 6.64 16.73 25.02
N ALA A 43 6.68 17.02 23.72
CA ALA A 43 6.98 18.35 23.22
C ALA A 43 6.09 18.73 22.02
N ARG A 44 5.43 19.88 22.16
CA ARG A 44 4.70 20.60 21.11
C ARG A 44 5.64 20.90 19.94
N SER A 45 5.25 20.61 18.69
CA SER A 45 5.87 21.27 17.55
C SER A 45 4.97 21.29 16.31
N GLY A 46 4.55 22.49 15.93
CA GLY A 46 4.70 22.90 14.54
C GLY A 46 6.16 23.34 14.35
N PHE A 47 6.72 23.13 13.17
CA PHE A 47 8.08 23.58 12.88
C PHE A 47 8.01 25.03 12.40
N GLU A 48 8.43 25.98 13.25
CA GLU A 48 8.32 27.42 12.96
C GLU A 48 9.14 27.86 11.74
N SER A 49 10.22 27.14 11.41
CA SER A 49 11.03 27.39 10.21
C SER A 49 11.49 26.11 9.52
N LEU A 50 11.73 26.22 8.21
CA LEU A 50 12.28 25.15 7.38
C LEU A 50 13.66 24.70 7.87
N ASP A 51 14.55 25.65 8.19
CA ASP A 51 15.90 25.36 8.70
C ASP A 51 15.87 24.54 9.99
N LEU A 52 14.90 24.82 10.86
CA LEU A 52 14.71 24.06 12.09
C LEU A 52 14.26 22.63 11.77
N ALA A 53 13.30 22.43 10.87
CA ALA A 53 12.88 21.10 10.44
C ALA A 53 14.01 20.30 9.80
N LEU A 54 14.81 20.95 8.94
CA LEU A 54 15.96 20.33 8.28
C LEU A 54 17.00 19.84 9.30
N SER A 55 17.44 20.72 10.20
CA SER A 55 18.51 20.43 11.17
C SER A 55 18.10 19.48 12.28
N THR A 56 16.86 19.57 12.76
CA THR A 56 16.42 18.80 13.95
C THR A 56 15.81 17.45 13.61
N VAL A 57 15.33 17.25 12.38
CA VAL A 57 14.55 16.07 12.01
C VAL A 57 15.01 15.44 10.70
N ILE A 58 15.07 16.19 9.59
CA ILE A 58 15.38 15.61 8.27
C ILE A 58 16.82 15.10 8.18
N ILE A 59 17.80 15.94 8.52
CA ILE A 59 19.22 15.55 8.50
C ILE A 59 19.49 14.32 9.37
N PRO A 60 19.08 14.26 10.65
CA PRO A 60 19.35 13.09 11.48
C PRO A 60 18.58 11.85 11.02
N SER A 61 17.35 11.97 10.49
CA SER A 61 16.58 10.81 10.02
C SER A 61 17.23 10.15 8.81
N PHE A 62 17.65 10.93 7.82
CA PHE A 62 18.29 10.42 6.61
C PHE A 62 19.72 9.95 6.85
N SER A 63 20.51 10.66 7.66
CA SER A 63 21.87 10.26 8.01
C SER A 63 21.88 8.85 8.62
N ALA A 64 20.93 8.58 9.52
CA ALA A 64 20.75 7.26 10.11
C ALA A 64 20.31 6.20 9.08
N ALA A 65 19.29 6.51 8.27
CA ALA A 65 18.72 5.56 7.32
C ALA A 65 19.66 5.19 6.16
N LEU A 66 20.40 6.17 5.63
CA LEU A 66 21.35 5.97 4.52
C LEU A 66 22.75 5.58 4.99
N CYS A 67 22.98 5.48 6.31
CA CYS A 67 24.30 5.22 6.90
C CYS A 67 25.38 6.20 6.42
N ILE A 68 25.02 7.47 6.22
CA ILE A 68 25.93 8.56 5.82
C ILE A 68 26.26 9.37 7.08
N GLU A 69 27.53 9.69 7.31
CA GLU A 69 27.92 10.55 8.44
C GLU A 69 27.14 11.87 8.44
N SER A 70 26.66 12.29 9.60
CA SER A 70 25.71 13.41 9.70
C SER A 70 26.26 14.72 9.14
N SER A 71 27.57 14.99 9.29
CA SER A 71 28.23 16.17 8.72
C SER A 71 28.33 16.12 7.18
N ALA A 72 28.53 14.92 6.62
CA ALA A 72 28.52 14.72 5.18
C ALA A 72 27.10 14.86 4.62
N PHE A 73 26.09 14.31 5.31
CA PHE A 73 24.69 14.45 4.92
C PHE A 73 24.19 15.89 5.05
N GLU A 74 24.56 16.59 6.13
CA GLU A 74 24.28 18.02 6.30
C GLU A 74 24.87 18.84 5.15
N SER A 75 26.10 18.56 4.73
CA SER A 75 26.72 19.21 3.57
C SER A 75 25.94 18.96 2.27
N LEU A 76 25.38 17.75 2.08
CA LEU A 76 24.50 17.42 0.95
C LEU A 76 23.18 18.18 1.01
N VAL A 77 22.57 18.34 2.18
CA VAL A 77 21.31 19.07 2.33
C VAL A 77 21.51 20.57 2.15
N LEU A 78 22.60 21.12 2.69
CA LEU A 78 22.95 22.54 2.55
C LEU A 78 23.31 22.95 1.11
N SER A 79 23.70 22.00 0.27
CA SER A 79 23.95 22.28 -1.15
C SER A 79 22.64 22.42 -1.94
N ILE A 80 21.52 21.88 -1.45
CA ILE A 80 20.21 21.95 -2.11
C ILE A 80 19.73 23.40 -2.09
N GLY A 81 19.35 23.93 -3.26
CA GLY A 81 18.76 25.26 -3.35
C GLY A 81 17.28 25.25 -2.97
N TRP A 82 16.82 26.33 -2.34
CA TRP A 82 15.43 26.47 -1.89
C TRP A 82 14.78 27.68 -2.55
N ASN A 83 13.54 27.52 -2.99
CA ASN A 83 12.69 28.64 -3.42
C ASN A 83 11.29 28.48 -2.83
N ASP A 84 10.71 29.58 -2.39
CA ASP A 84 9.30 29.61 -1.97
C ASP A 84 8.42 29.24 -3.17
N GLY A 85 7.65 28.16 -3.01
CA GLY A 85 6.62 27.77 -3.97
C GLY A 85 5.46 28.77 -3.96
N LEU A 86 4.77 28.92 -5.10
CA LEU A 86 3.56 29.73 -5.14
C LEU A 86 2.41 29.02 -4.41
N ALA A 87 1.49 29.80 -3.83
CA ALA A 87 0.30 29.23 -3.19
C ALA A 87 -0.51 28.39 -4.20
N GLY A 88 -0.69 27.09 -3.89
CA GLY A 88 -1.39 26.13 -4.74
C GLY A 88 -0.51 25.35 -5.73
N GLU A 89 0.80 25.64 -5.79
CA GLU A 89 1.76 24.81 -6.53
C GLU A 89 2.13 23.57 -5.69
N LEU A 90 2.12 22.38 -6.32
CA LEU A 90 2.57 21.16 -5.66
C LEU A 90 4.10 21.23 -5.47
N PRO A 91 4.63 20.84 -4.31
CA PRO A 91 6.07 20.80 -4.11
C PRO A 91 6.73 19.86 -5.10
N HIS A 92 7.94 20.22 -5.52
CA HIS A 92 8.72 19.42 -6.45
C HIS A 92 10.20 19.76 -6.41
N THR A 93 11.01 18.76 -6.77
CA THR A 93 12.46 18.87 -6.94
C THR A 93 12.82 19.08 -8.40
N ILE A 94 13.65 20.10 -8.66
CA ILE A 94 14.16 20.47 -9.98
C ILE A 94 15.60 19.99 -10.11
N ASP A 95 15.86 19.19 -11.15
CA ASP A 95 17.21 18.87 -11.60
C ASP A 95 17.71 19.94 -12.57
N HIS A 96 18.87 20.53 -12.28
CA HIS A 96 19.52 21.53 -13.13
C HIS A 96 20.62 20.94 -14.03
N GLY A 97 20.79 19.62 -14.00
CA GLY A 97 21.79 18.88 -14.76
C GLY A 97 23.11 18.72 -14.01
N VAL A 98 24.02 18.00 -14.66
CA VAL A 98 25.29 17.53 -14.08
C VAL A 98 26.09 18.67 -13.45
N GLY A 99 26.48 18.49 -12.19
CA GLY A 99 27.34 19.41 -11.44
C GLY A 99 26.62 20.65 -10.90
N GLN A 100 25.31 20.77 -11.10
CA GLN A 100 24.48 21.79 -10.45
C GLN A 100 23.69 21.17 -9.30
N PRO A 101 23.59 21.84 -8.15
CA PRO A 101 22.78 21.33 -7.06
C PRO A 101 21.29 21.32 -7.44
N PRO A 102 20.52 20.31 -7.02
CA PRO A 102 19.08 20.30 -7.21
C PRO A 102 18.43 21.43 -6.41
N LYS A 103 17.21 21.81 -6.80
CA LYS A 103 16.41 22.79 -6.06
C LYS A 103 15.05 22.24 -5.67
N ILE A 104 14.63 22.52 -4.44
CA ILE A 104 13.30 22.19 -3.96
C ILE A 104 12.44 23.47 -4.00
N ARG A 105 11.25 23.34 -4.60
CA ARG A 105 10.18 24.34 -4.54
C ARG A 105 9.09 23.84 -3.62
N MET A 106 8.81 24.58 -2.55
CA MET A 106 7.77 24.24 -1.58
C MET A 106 7.26 25.51 -0.90
N SER A 107 5.96 25.58 -0.63
CA SER A 107 5.38 26.64 0.21
C SER A 107 5.29 26.14 1.65
N TRP A 108 6.31 26.42 2.47
CA TRP A 108 6.40 25.93 3.84
C TRP A 108 5.44 26.67 4.78
N GLN A 109 4.58 25.94 5.47
CA GLN A 109 3.65 26.45 6.49
C GLN A 109 3.91 25.81 7.87
N GLY A 110 4.88 24.91 7.98
CA GLY A 110 5.24 24.22 9.23
C GLY A 110 4.28 23.10 9.63
N SER A 111 3.44 22.63 8.70
CA SER A 111 2.49 21.54 8.93
C SER A 111 3.18 20.17 8.93
N ILE A 112 2.49 19.13 9.43
CA ILE A 112 3.03 17.75 9.38
C ILE A 112 3.04 17.22 7.95
N SER A 113 2.05 17.59 7.14
CA SER A 113 2.05 17.30 5.70
C SER A 113 3.15 18.03 4.96
N ASP A 114 3.58 19.20 5.45
CA ASP A 114 4.75 19.88 4.88
C ASP A 114 6.03 19.13 5.24
N LEU A 115 6.13 18.60 6.46
CA LEU A 115 7.31 17.83 6.91
C LEU A 115 7.42 16.47 6.18
N MET A 116 6.34 15.68 6.19
CA MET A 116 5.74 15.08 5.00
C MET A 116 6.49 15.20 3.66
N CYS A 117 6.03 16.19 2.91
CA CYS A 117 6.52 16.53 1.60
C CYS A 117 8.01 16.95 1.59
N LEU A 118 8.49 17.60 2.64
CA LEU A 118 9.89 18.00 2.75
C LEU A 118 10.82 16.79 2.72
N ALA A 119 10.53 15.72 3.46
CA ALA A 119 11.35 14.51 3.40
C ALA A 119 11.29 13.85 2.02
N HIS A 120 10.11 13.83 1.39
CA HIS A 120 9.92 13.31 0.04
C HIS A 120 10.81 14.03 -0.99
N GLU A 121 10.78 15.37 -0.99
CA GLU A 121 11.58 16.18 -1.92
C GLU A 121 13.07 16.15 -1.58
N VAL A 122 13.45 16.13 -0.30
CA VAL A 122 14.86 15.97 0.10
C VAL A 122 15.39 14.62 -0.38
N ALA A 123 14.61 13.55 -0.32
CA ALA A 123 15.02 12.27 -0.86
C ALA A 123 15.27 12.31 -2.37
N HIS A 124 14.43 12.98 -3.17
CA HIS A 124 14.71 13.22 -4.58
C HIS A 124 16.01 13.99 -4.79
N ALA A 125 16.20 15.08 -4.06
CA ALA A 125 17.40 15.92 -4.18
C ALA A 125 18.68 15.16 -3.80
N VAL A 126 18.64 14.37 -2.72
CA VAL A 126 19.75 13.51 -2.30
C VAL A 126 20.01 12.41 -3.34
N GLN A 127 18.96 11.78 -3.88
CA GLN A 127 19.09 10.80 -4.96
C GLN A 127 19.79 11.40 -6.17
N LEU A 128 19.41 12.61 -6.61
CA LEU A 128 20.05 13.27 -7.75
C LEU A 128 21.54 13.56 -7.50
N GLN A 129 21.90 13.98 -6.29
CA GLN A 129 23.29 14.23 -5.92
C GLN A 129 24.11 12.93 -5.88
N LEU A 130 23.57 11.88 -5.25
CA LEU A 130 24.25 10.60 -5.09
C LEU A 130 24.39 9.85 -6.43
N SER A 131 23.38 9.91 -7.30
CA SER A 131 23.47 9.30 -8.64
C SER A 131 24.23 10.16 -9.67
N ALA A 132 24.82 11.29 -9.24
CA ALA A 132 25.48 12.27 -10.10
C ALA A 132 24.62 12.76 -11.28
N GLY A 133 23.32 12.90 -11.06
CA GLY A 133 22.34 13.28 -12.09
C GLY A 133 22.03 12.18 -13.11
N SER A 134 22.47 10.94 -12.87
CA SER A 134 22.11 9.79 -13.72
C SER A 134 20.60 9.60 -13.70
N PHE A 135 20.02 9.40 -14.90
CA PHE A 135 18.60 9.17 -15.08
C PHE A 135 18.14 7.96 -14.26
N MET A 136 17.14 8.15 -13.40
CA MET A 136 16.50 7.09 -12.65
C MET A 136 15.05 6.92 -13.13
N PRO A 137 14.60 5.69 -13.47
CA PRO A 137 13.22 5.46 -13.87
C PRO A 137 12.22 5.94 -12.80
N PRO A 138 11.09 6.56 -13.19
CA PRO A 138 10.14 7.18 -12.26
C PRO A 138 9.72 6.31 -11.07
N VAL A 139 9.38 5.03 -11.24
CA VAL A 139 9.02 4.14 -10.10
C VAL A 139 10.16 4.05 -9.07
N ALA A 140 11.41 3.92 -9.51
CA ALA A 140 12.56 3.87 -8.59
C ALA A 140 12.84 5.24 -7.95
N ARG A 141 12.66 6.33 -8.70
CA ARG A 141 12.81 7.70 -8.19
C ARG A 141 11.81 7.99 -7.07
N GLU A 142 10.56 7.59 -7.25
CA GLU A 142 9.50 7.69 -6.23
C GLU A 142 9.75 6.72 -5.06
N THR A 143 10.35 5.55 -5.31
CA THR A 143 10.73 4.63 -4.24
C THR A 143 11.74 5.28 -3.29
N CYS A 144 12.72 6.01 -3.82
CA CYS A 144 13.67 6.78 -3.00
C CYS A 144 12.94 7.82 -2.15
N ALA A 145 11.95 8.52 -2.73
CA ALA A 145 11.17 9.53 -2.04
C ALA A 145 10.40 8.96 -0.85
N PHE A 146 9.68 7.86 -1.09
CA PHE A 146 8.95 7.14 -0.03
C PHE A 146 9.87 6.53 1.03
N LEU A 147 11.08 6.09 0.68
CA LEU A 147 12.08 5.68 1.67
C LEU A 147 12.53 6.85 2.57
N GLY A 148 12.58 8.08 2.03
CA GLY A 148 12.81 9.29 2.81
C GLY A 148 11.69 9.56 3.83
N GLU A 149 10.45 9.33 3.44
CA GLU A 149 9.30 9.41 4.36
C GLU A 149 9.39 8.36 5.48
N LEU A 150 9.75 7.12 5.14
CA LEU A 150 9.94 6.04 6.11
C LEU A 150 11.09 6.32 7.06
N ALA A 151 12.20 6.89 6.56
CA ALA A 151 13.32 7.33 7.40
C ALA A 151 12.87 8.36 8.45
N LEU A 152 12.08 9.35 8.02
CA LEU A 152 11.48 10.33 8.93
C LEU A 152 10.61 9.66 10.00
N ILE A 153 9.65 8.84 9.59
CA ILE A 153 8.72 8.17 10.51
C ILE A 153 9.48 7.31 11.52
N TYR A 154 10.45 6.51 11.05
CA TYR A 154 11.24 5.65 11.90
C TYR A 154 12.05 6.46 12.92
N TRP A 155 12.72 7.53 12.48
CA TRP A 155 13.44 8.41 13.39
C TRP A 155 12.50 9.02 14.44
N ALA A 156 11.31 9.49 14.03
CA ALA A 156 10.33 10.05 14.95
C ALA A 156 9.86 8.99 15.97
N LYS A 157 9.65 7.73 15.57
CA LYS A 157 9.28 6.64 16.50
C LYS A 157 10.30 6.45 17.62
N GLN A 158 11.58 6.68 17.35
CA GLN A 158 12.66 6.51 18.32
C GLN A 158 12.92 7.74 19.19
N ASN A 159 12.49 8.93 18.76
CA ASN A 159 12.92 10.20 19.36
C ASN A 159 11.77 11.13 19.79
N GLN A 160 10.59 11.04 19.15
CA GLN A 160 9.46 11.95 19.35
C GLN A 160 8.13 11.22 19.07
N THR A 161 7.58 10.53 20.07
CA THR A 161 6.37 9.69 19.91
C THR A 161 5.16 10.43 19.36
N ASP A 162 4.91 11.67 19.82
CA ASP A 162 3.79 12.50 19.35
C ASP A 162 3.94 12.88 17.86
N LEU A 163 5.17 13.19 17.43
CA LEU A 163 5.46 13.47 16.02
C LEU A 163 5.25 12.20 15.17
N ALA A 164 5.72 11.05 15.65
CA ALA A 164 5.55 9.77 14.97
C ALA A 164 4.06 9.44 14.74
N ALA A 165 3.21 9.62 15.75
CA ALA A 165 1.78 9.39 15.64
C ALA A 165 1.13 10.26 14.56
N ARG A 166 1.48 11.55 14.50
CA ARG A 166 0.96 12.49 13.50
C ARG A 166 1.46 12.20 12.09
N LEU A 167 2.73 11.82 11.94
CA LEU A 167 3.30 11.41 10.65
C LEU A 167 2.66 10.13 10.13
N LEU A 168 2.46 9.13 10.99
CA LEU A 168 1.75 7.90 10.63
C LEU A 168 0.33 8.17 10.18
N GLN A 169 -0.37 9.12 10.80
CA GLN A 169 -1.70 9.51 10.38
C GLN A 169 -1.69 10.05 8.93
N VAL A 170 -0.80 11.00 8.62
CA VAL A 170 -0.65 11.54 7.24
C VAL A 170 -0.31 10.42 6.26
N TRP A 171 0.66 9.57 6.61
CA TRP A 171 1.10 8.45 5.79
C TRP A 171 -0.05 7.46 5.47
N ARG A 172 -0.93 7.19 6.46
CA ARG A 172 -2.13 6.34 6.31
C ARG A 172 -3.21 7.01 5.46
N GLU A 173 -3.47 8.30 5.65
CA GLU A 173 -4.42 9.06 4.84
C GLU A 173 -3.99 9.08 3.36
N GLU A 174 -2.70 9.27 3.09
CA GLU A 174 -2.16 9.23 1.72
C GLU A 174 -2.22 7.84 1.08
N ASN A 175 -2.09 6.77 1.87
CA ASN A 175 -2.21 5.41 1.35
C ASN A 175 -3.60 5.13 0.77
N GLN A 176 -4.67 5.79 1.25
CA GLN A 176 -6.00 5.68 0.65
C GLN A 176 -5.98 6.15 -0.82
N ARG A 177 -5.16 7.15 -1.13
CA ARG A 177 -4.98 7.66 -2.49
C ARG A 177 -4.04 6.78 -3.31
N TYR A 178 -2.86 6.45 -2.77
CA TYR A 178 -1.83 5.71 -3.51
C TYR A 178 -2.23 4.25 -3.78
N PHE A 179 -2.91 3.60 -2.84
CA PHE A 179 -3.36 2.21 -2.99
C PHE A 179 -4.82 2.06 -3.40
N GLY A 180 -5.61 3.14 -3.35
CA GLY A 180 -6.95 3.20 -3.91
C GLY A 180 -6.94 3.78 -5.32
N ASP A 181 -7.15 5.10 -5.41
CA ASP A 181 -7.32 5.81 -6.68
C ASP A 181 -6.18 5.58 -7.69
N ASP A 182 -4.92 5.60 -7.23
CA ASP A 182 -3.77 5.46 -8.11
C ASP A 182 -3.55 4.00 -8.58
N CYS A 183 -3.86 3.01 -7.75
CA CYS A 183 -3.95 1.60 -8.17
C CYS A 183 -5.03 1.42 -9.24
N ALA A 184 -6.23 1.95 -9.01
CA ALA A 184 -7.33 1.85 -9.96
C ALA A 184 -7.00 2.56 -11.29
N LEU A 185 -6.33 3.71 -11.22
CA LEU A 185 -5.83 4.44 -12.40
C LEU A 185 -4.82 3.61 -13.20
N LEU A 186 -3.81 3.05 -12.53
CA LEU A 186 -2.79 2.22 -13.17
C LEU A 186 -3.42 0.96 -13.78
N ARG A 187 -4.27 0.26 -13.03
CA ARG A 187 -4.97 -0.94 -13.48
C ARG A 187 -5.84 -0.69 -14.71
N THR A 188 -6.58 0.42 -14.72
CA THR A 188 -7.40 0.82 -15.88
C THR A 188 -6.53 1.11 -17.09
N ALA A 189 -5.42 1.82 -16.90
CA ALA A 189 -4.49 2.11 -17.98
C ALA A 189 -3.85 0.83 -18.55
N LEU A 190 -3.50 -0.14 -17.73
CA LEU A 190 -2.91 -1.41 -18.17
C LEU A 190 -3.86 -2.27 -19.03
N ALA A 191 -5.17 -2.11 -18.86
CA ALA A 191 -6.17 -2.80 -19.69
C ALA A 191 -6.23 -2.25 -21.13
N GLU A 192 -5.73 -1.03 -21.36
CA GLU A 192 -5.76 -0.34 -22.65
C GLU A 192 -4.34 0.17 -22.98
N PRO A 193 -3.53 -0.57 -23.77
CA PRO A 193 -2.12 -0.24 -24.05
C PRO A 193 -1.86 1.16 -24.60
N GLU A 194 -2.89 1.78 -25.19
CA GLU A 194 -2.86 3.14 -25.74
C GLU A 194 -3.27 4.22 -24.72
N SER A 195 -3.47 3.85 -23.45
CA SER A 195 -3.79 4.82 -22.40
C SER A 195 -2.67 5.85 -22.24
N ALA A 196 -3.08 7.11 -22.07
CA ALA A 196 -2.18 8.20 -21.76
C ALA A 196 -1.49 7.96 -20.41
N TYR A 197 -0.19 8.23 -20.37
CA TYR A 197 0.58 8.12 -19.13
C TYR A 197 0.28 9.29 -18.19
N SER A 198 0.12 8.99 -16.91
CA SER A 198 0.05 9.96 -15.81
C SER A 198 1.15 9.65 -14.81
N TYR A 199 1.86 10.67 -14.32
CA TYR A 199 2.96 10.47 -13.35
C TYR A 199 2.50 9.78 -12.05
N ARG A 200 1.21 9.94 -11.69
CA ARG A 200 0.60 9.27 -10.53
C ARG A 200 0.63 7.75 -10.62
N MET A 201 0.74 7.19 -11.83
CA MET A 201 0.83 5.74 -12.07
C MET A 201 2.10 5.12 -11.47
N ASN A 202 3.12 5.92 -11.12
CA ASN A 202 4.34 5.42 -10.48
C ASN A 202 4.16 5.14 -8.98
N TYR A 203 3.23 5.85 -8.32
CA TYR A 203 3.14 5.88 -6.86
C TYR A 203 2.79 4.53 -6.21
N PRO A 204 1.83 3.73 -6.73
CA PRO A 204 1.43 2.50 -6.05
C PRO A 204 2.59 1.50 -5.91
N LEU A 205 3.30 1.25 -7.03
CA LEU A 205 4.44 0.33 -7.04
C LEU A 205 5.61 0.87 -6.21
N ALA A 206 5.89 2.18 -6.33
CA ALA A 206 6.97 2.81 -5.60
C ALA A 206 6.76 2.79 -4.08
N ARG A 207 5.54 3.07 -3.62
CA ARG A 207 5.17 3.05 -2.20
C ARG A 207 5.30 1.63 -1.63
N ALA A 208 4.79 0.63 -2.35
CA ALA A 208 4.90 -0.77 -1.96
C ALA A 208 6.37 -1.24 -1.92
N ALA A 209 7.16 -0.91 -2.96
CA ALA A 209 8.58 -1.22 -3.01
C ALA A 209 9.36 -0.60 -1.84
N ALA A 210 9.10 0.66 -1.51
CA ALA A 210 9.76 1.36 -0.41
C ALA A 210 9.54 0.65 0.93
N VAL A 211 8.30 0.27 1.24
CA VAL A 211 7.99 -0.43 2.49
C VAL A 211 8.66 -1.81 2.53
N VAL A 212 8.59 -2.58 1.46
CA VAL A 212 9.21 -3.91 1.40
C VAL A 212 10.73 -3.82 1.55
N MET A 213 11.36 -2.85 0.90
CA MET A 213 12.79 -2.59 1.05
C MET A 213 13.15 -2.18 2.48
N TRP A 214 12.34 -1.31 3.09
CA TRP A 214 12.53 -0.87 4.47
C TRP A 214 12.45 -2.03 5.46
N CYS A 215 11.37 -2.83 5.40
CA CYS A 215 11.18 -3.99 6.27
C CYS A 215 12.24 -5.07 6.07
N ALA A 216 12.78 -5.21 4.86
CA ALA A 216 13.85 -6.14 4.56
C ALA A 216 15.24 -5.66 5.04
N GLY A 217 15.37 -4.41 5.52
CA GLY A 217 16.65 -3.82 5.87
C GLY A 217 17.58 -3.68 4.66
N ALA A 218 17.02 -3.30 3.50
CA ALA A 218 17.79 -3.16 2.27
C ALA A 218 18.86 -2.06 2.37
N ASP A 219 19.90 -2.19 1.55
CA ASP A 219 20.92 -1.14 1.39
C ASP A 219 20.32 0.03 0.61
N LEU A 220 19.83 1.03 1.35
CA LEU A 220 19.17 2.21 0.78
C LEU A 220 20.17 3.11 0.03
N GLN A 221 21.42 3.20 0.51
CA GLN A 221 22.45 3.98 -0.16
C GLN A 221 22.71 3.43 -1.56
N ARG A 222 22.77 2.10 -1.72
CA ARG A 222 22.90 1.47 -3.04
C ARG A 222 21.77 1.88 -3.99
N LEU A 223 20.51 1.94 -3.53
CA LEU A 223 19.39 2.38 -4.37
C LEU A 223 19.56 3.83 -4.80
N PHE A 224 19.85 4.74 -3.86
CA PHE A 224 19.99 6.16 -4.14
C PHE A 224 21.13 6.48 -5.13
N ASN A 225 22.16 5.64 -5.18
CA ASN A 225 23.28 5.77 -6.12
C ASN A 225 23.06 5.09 -7.48
N ALA A 226 22.04 4.24 -7.63
CA ALA A 226 21.94 3.30 -8.75
C ALA A 226 21.60 3.94 -10.11
N GLY A 227 21.00 5.13 -10.13
CA GLY A 227 20.60 5.79 -11.38
C GLY A 227 19.73 4.89 -12.26
N SER A 228 20.16 4.62 -13.49
CA SER A 228 19.40 3.82 -14.47
C SER A 228 19.18 2.38 -14.03
N GLU A 229 20.07 1.83 -13.21
CA GLU A 229 20.02 0.46 -12.72
C GLU A 229 19.08 0.27 -11.53
N ALA A 230 18.44 1.34 -11.04
CA ALA A 230 17.67 1.29 -9.80
C ALA A 230 16.47 0.33 -9.86
N MET A 231 15.87 0.12 -11.03
CA MET A 231 14.77 -0.84 -11.19
C MET A 231 15.17 -2.27 -10.83
N ASN A 232 16.44 -2.66 -11.08
CA ASN A 232 16.97 -3.99 -10.76
C ASN A 232 17.09 -4.24 -9.24
N LEU A 233 17.01 -3.19 -8.43
CA LEU A 233 17.09 -3.27 -6.97
C LEU A 233 15.71 -3.31 -6.31
N LEU A 234 14.64 -3.00 -7.04
CA LEU A 234 13.30 -2.96 -6.49
C LEU A 234 12.75 -4.39 -6.33
N PRO A 235 12.10 -4.71 -5.19
CA PRO A 235 11.60 -6.04 -4.92
C PRO A 235 10.27 -6.35 -5.64
N LEU A 236 9.99 -5.77 -6.81
CA LEU A 236 8.69 -5.88 -7.49
C LEU A 236 8.32 -7.33 -7.85
N ALA A 237 9.27 -8.14 -8.30
CA ALA A 237 9.04 -9.56 -8.53
C ALA A 237 8.69 -10.29 -7.22
N ARG A 238 9.40 -9.98 -6.12
CA ARG A 238 9.09 -10.56 -4.81
C ARG A 238 7.71 -10.15 -4.31
N ILE A 239 7.30 -8.90 -4.56
CA ILE A 239 5.96 -8.41 -4.23
C ILE A 239 4.92 -9.20 -5.02
N ALA A 240 5.12 -9.38 -6.33
CA ALA A 240 4.27 -10.22 -7.15
C ALA A 240 4.21 -11.68 -6.62
N ASP A 241 5.34 -12.22 -6.13
CA ASP A 241 5.42 -13.57 -5.56
C ASP A 241 4.69 -13.72 -4.20
N VAL A 242 4.43 -12.62 -3.45
CA VAL A 242 3.70 -12.68 -2.16
C VAL A 242 2.24 -13.12 -2.37
N VAL A 243 1.65 -12.89 -3.54
CA VAL A 243 0.31 -13.45 -3.92
C VAL A 243 0.31 -14.99 -3.79
N GLY A 244 1.48 -15.63 -3.90
CA GLY A 244 1.65 -17.08 -3.79
C GLY A 244 2.07 -17.61 -2.41
N LEU A 245 2.30 -16.77 -1.39
CA LEU A 245 3.03 -17.18 -0.17
C LEU A 245 2.40 -16.83 1.18
N SER A 246 1.21 -16.22 1.23
CA SER A 246 0.51 -16.05 2.52
C SER A 246 0.03 -17.42 3.03
N GLN A 247 0.83 -18.09 3.86
CA GLN A 247 0.40 -19.32 4.51
C GLN A 247 -0.81 -19.00 5.40
N ASN A 248 -1.96 -19.57 5.04
CA ASN A 248 -3.18 -19.48 5.83
C ASN A 248 -2.91 -19.93 7.28
N TYR A 249 -2.87 -18.96 8.18
CA TYR A 249 -2.57 -19.14 9.60
C TYR A 249 -3.83 -19.38 10.44
N LEU A 250 -5.01 -19.27 9.82
CA LEU A 250 -6.26 -19.48 10.54
C LEU A 250 -6.38 -20.94 10.98
N PRO A 251 -6.91 -21.19 12.17
CA PRO A 251 -7.11 -22.55 12.64
C PRO A 251 -8.21 -23.25 11.81
N PRO A 252 -8.15 -24.58 11.68
CA PRO A 252 -9.20 -25.34 11.01
C PRO A 252 -10.53 -25.21 11.76
N LEU A 253 -11.63 -24.98 11.03
CA LEU A 253 -12.95 -24.94 11.62
C LEU A 253 -13.39 -26.36 12.04
N PRO A 254 -13.93 -26.53 13.26
CA PRO A 254 -14.53 -27.79 13.70
C PRO A 254 -15.60 -28.29 12.74
N LEU A 255 -15.95 -29.57 12.85
CA LEU A 255 -17.13 -30.11 12.16
C LEU A 255 -18.39 -29.40 12.67
N PRO A 256 -19.37 -29.12 11.79
CA PRO A 256 -20.62 -28.50 12.21
C PRO A 256 -21.30 -29.32 13.29
N ASP A 257 -21.74 -28.66 14.35
CA ASP A 257 -22.49 -29.24 15.45
C ASP A 257 -23.98 -28.97 15.22
N THR A 258 -24.69 -30.00 14.76
CA THR A 258 -26.14 -29.92 14.49
C THR A 258 -26.98 -29.63 15.72
N ASP A 259 -26.44 -29.92 16.92
CA ASP A 259 -27.14 -29.72 18.18
C ASP A 259 -26.97 -28.27 18.69
N HIS A 260 -25.93 -27.55 18.21
CA HIS A 260 -25.61 -26.18 18.63
C HIS A 260 -25.33 -25.24 17.45
N PRO A 261 -26.32 -24.98 16.56
CA PRO A 261 -26.14 -24.18 15.35
C PRO A 261 -25.70 -22.73 15.62
N ALA A 262 -26.01 -22.19 16.81
CA ALA A 262 -25.59 -20.86 17.21
C ALA A 262 -24.05 -20.77 17.40
N ILE A 263 -23.42 -21.82 17.91
CA ILE A 263 -21.95 -21.86 18.11
C ILE A 263 -21.25 -21.83 16.75
N ASP A 264 -21.77 -22.54 15.76
CA ASP A 264 -21.23 -22.52 14.40
C ASP A 264 -21.41 -21.16 13.71
N ALA A 265 -22.54 -20.48 13.96
CA ALA A 265 -22.71 -19.10 13.50
C ALA A 265 -21.68 -18.14 14.12
N TYR A 266 -21.37 -18.27 15.42
CA TYR A 266 -20.30 -17.48 16.05
C TYR A 266 -18.93 -17.75 15.44
N ARG A 267 -18.60 -19.02 15.17
CA ARG A 267 -17.35 -19.41 14.50
C ARG A 267 -17.27 -18.82 13.09
N ALA A 268 -18.36 -18.87 12.33
CA ALA A 268 -18.44 -18.30 11.00
C ALA A 268 -18.24 -16.78 11.02
N LEU A 269 -18.89 -16.08 11.95
CA LEU A 269 -18.72 -14.62 12.13
C LEU A 269 -17.28 -14.26 12.49
N GLY A 270 -16.66 -15.02 13.40
CA GLY A 270 -15.25 -14.83 13.75
C GLY A 270 -14.31 -15.08 12.58
N ALA A 271 -14.54 -16.14 11.80
CA ALA A 271 -13.73 -16.44 10.62
C ALA A 271 -13.86 -15.34 9.55
N MET A 272 -15.06 -14.87 9.25
CA MET A 272 -15.27 -13.77 8.29
C MET A 272 -14.63 -12.47 8.78
N ALA A 273 -14.69 -12.18 10.08
CA ALA A 273 -14.03 -11.03 10.67
C ALA A 273 -12.50 -11.10 10.52
N LEU A 274 -11.89 -12.25 10.81
CA LEU A 274 -10.44 -12.43 10.62
C LEU A 274 -10.05 -12.32 9.14
N LEU A 275 -10.83 -12.94 8.25
CA LEU A 275 -10.60 -12.83 6.81
C LEU A 275 -10.70 -11.38 6.32
N ASP A 276 -11.62 -10.58 6.85
CA ASP A 276 -11.72 -9.16 6.52
C ASP A 276 -10.62 -8.30 7.13
N ILE A 277 -10.21 -8.63 8.36
CA ILE A 277 -9.05 -8.03 9.00
C ILE A 277 -7.80 -8.31 8.18
N ASP A 278 -7.69 -9.46 7.50
CA ASP A 278 -6.55 -9.77 6.62
C ASP A 278 -6.74 -9.24 5.19
N PHE A 279 -7.97 -8.98 4.73
CA PHE A 279 -8.26 -8.54 3.35
C PHE A 279 -8.16 -7.02 3.14
N TRP A 280 -8.11 -6.21 4.21
CA TRP A 280 -7.78 -4.77 4.22
C TRP A 280 -8.56 -3.89 3.20
N ASN A 281 -9.78 -4.27 2.83
CA ASN A 281 -10.64 -3.51 1.92
C ASN A 281 -11.74 -2.72 2.67
N GLY A 282 -11.37 -2.04 3.76
CA GLY A 282 -12.22 -1.11 4.53
C GLY A 282 -13.36 -1.72 5.37
N GLU A 283 -13.80 -2.96 5.14
CA GLU A 283 -14.88 -3.56 5.94
C GLU A 283 -14.49 -3.81 7.40
N SER A 284 -13.22 -4.15 7.67
CA SER A 284 -12.68 -4.32 9.02
C SER A 284 -12.56 -3.00 9.81
N GLU A 285 -12.67 -1.85 9.12
CA GLU A 285 -12.60 -0.52 9.72
C GLU A 285 -13.97 0.02 10.14
N ARG A 286 -15.06 -0.70 9.82
CA ARG A 286 -16.42 -0.32 10.22
C ARG A 286 -16.61 -0.47 11.72
N ARG A 287 -17.58 0.26 12.27
CA ARG A 287 -18.04 0.04 13.64
C ARG A 287 -18.45 -1.42 13.80
N ILE A 288 -17.89 -2.08 14.82
CA ILE A 288 -18.06 -3.52 15.03
C ILE A 288 -19.54 -3.95 15.12
N GLU A 289 -20.41 -3.07 15.64
CA GLU A 289 -21.85 -3.33 15.72
C GLU A 289 -22.51 -3.43 14.34
N ASP A 290 -22.21 -2.50 13.42
CA ASP A 290 -22.78 -2.45 12.07
C ASP A 290 -22.23 -3.59 11.21
N TYR A 291 -20.93 -3.86 11.37
CA TYR A 291 -20.25 -4.98 10.74
C TYR A 291 -20.90 -6.31 11.13
N TYR A 292 -21.02 -6.55 12.44
CA TYR A 292 -21.58 -7.78 12.97
C TYR A 292 -23.06 -7.94 12.61
N ALA A 293 -23.86 -6.86 12.70
CA ALA A 293 -25.26 -6.89 12.31
C ALA A 293 -25.45 -7.26 10.83
N THR A 294 -24.58 -6.75 9.95
CA THR A 294 -24.61 -7.06 8.51
C THR A 294 -24.33 -8.54 8.25
N LEU A 295 -23.23 -9.08 8.80
CA LEU A 295 -22.89 -10.49 8.59
C LEU A 295 -23.87 -11.45 9.24
N LEU A 296 -24.38 -11.11 10.43
CA LEU A 296 -25.40 -11.90 11.11
C LEU A 296 -26.68 -11.97 10.27
N HIS A 297 -27.08 -10.85 9.65
CA HIS A 297 -28.21 -10.84 8.72
C HIS A 297 -27.99 -11.77 7.52
N HIS A 298 -26.78 -11.81 6.95
CA HIS A 298 -26.47 -12.74 5.87
C HIS A 298 -26.51 -14.21 6.33
N LEU A 299 -25.99 -14.54 7.51
CA LEU A 299 -26.07 -15.90 8.06
C LEU A 299 -27.52 -16.33 8.32
N GLN A 300 -28.35 -15.45 8.88
CA GLN A 300 -29.77 -15.72 9.14
C GLN A 300 -30.54 -15.99 7.84
N ASN A 301 -30.22 -15.26 6.77
CA ASN A 301 -30.87 -15.42 5.46
C ASN A 301 -30.22 -16.49 4.58
N ARG A 302 -29.17 -17.18 5.07
CA ARG A 302 -28.38 -18.15 4.30
C ARG A 302 -27.85 -17.55 3.00
N THR A 303 -27.29 -16.35 3.11
CA THR A 303 -26.66 -15.61 2.01
C THR A 303 -25.20 -15.25 2.31
N ALA A 304 -24.53 -16.09 3.10
CA ALA A 304 -23.09 -16.08 3.36
C ALA A 304 -22.53 -17.49 3.20
N PHE A 305 -21.29 -17.59 2.73
CA PHE A 305 -20.57 -18.84 2.53
C PHE A 305 -19.09 -18.64 2.84
N ILE A 306 -18.47 -19.59 3.54
CA ILE A 306 -17.03 -19.60 3.83
C ILE A 306 -16.42 -20.79 3.09
N ALA A 307 -15.40 -20.52 2.27
CA ALA A 307 -14.59 -21.55 1.64
C ALA A 307 -13.50 -22.03 2.60
N LEU A 308 -13.26 -23.34 2.58
CA LEU A 308 -12.28 -24.02 3.41
C LEU A 308 -11.26 -24.76 2.54
N ASP A 309 -10.01 -24.83 2.99
CA ASP A 309 -8.98 -25.68 2.36
C ASP A 309 -9.13 -27.17 2.72
N GLU A 310 -8.20 -28.00 2.25
CA GLU A 310 -8.18 -29.45 2.48
C GLU A 310 -8.06 -29.84 3.96
N VAL A 311 -7.48 -28.97 4.79
CA VAL A 311 -7.35 -29.17 6.24
C VAL A 311 -8.42 -28.40 7.04
N ARG A 312 -9.45 -27.86 6.36
CA ARG A 312 -10.60 -27.12 6.91
C ARG A 312 -10.29 -25.72 7.45
N ARG A 313 -9.19 -25.08 7.03
CA ARG A 313 -8.90 -23.68 7.38
C ARG A 313 -9.73 -22.74 6.49
N PRO A 314 -10.30 -21.65 7.04
CA PRO A 314 -10.98 -20.64 6.22
C PRO A 314 -9.99 -19.99 5.26
N VAL A 315 -10.28 -20.03 3.95
CA VAL A 315 -9.44 -19.41 2.91
C VAL A 315 -10.08 -18.19 2.28
N GLY A 316 -11.39 -18.04 2.45
CA GLY A 316 -12.14 -16.89 1.97
C GLY A 316 -13.62 -17.05 2.24
N TYR A 317 -14.41 -16.01 1.96
CA TYR A 317 -15.85 -16.05 2.10
C TYR A 317 -16.54 -15.12 1.08
N ALA A 318 -17.84 -15.37 0.88
CA ALA A 318 -18.68 -14.56 0.03
C ALA A 318 -20.03 -14.28 0.68
N THR A 319 -20.61 -13.13 0.38
CA THR A 319 -22.00 -12.78 0.74
C THR A 319 -22.77 -12.33 -0.49
N TRP A 320 -24.09 -12.49 -0.47
CA TRP A 320 -24.93 -12.13 -1.60
C TRP A 320 -26.35 -11.70 -1.21
N ARG A 321 -27.07 -11.21 -2.20
CA ARG A 321 -28.51 -10.96 -2.15
C ARG A 321 -29.20 -11.85 -3.19
N LYS A 322 -30.42 -12.29 -2.89
CA LYS A 322 -31.27 -13.01 -3.84
C LYS A 322 -32.28 -12.05 -4.43
N ALA A 323 -32.43 -12.02 -5.75
CA ALA A 323 -33.51 -11.25 -6.39
C ALA A 323 -34.87 -11.91 -6.09
N THR A 324 -35.91 -11.10 -5.91
CA THR A 324 -37.28 -11.61 -5.81
C THR A 324 -37.80 -12.00 -7.20
N GLY A 325 -37.99 -13.29 -7.43
CA GLY A 325 -38.70 -13.81 -8.61
C GLY A 325 -37.86 -14.64 -9.59
N ASP A 326 -36.53 -14.52 -9.55
CA ASP A 326 -35.59 -15.24 -10.41
C ASP A 326 -34.53 -15.98 -9.58
N ASN A 327 -33.89 -17.00 -10.18
CA ASN A 327 -32.80 -17.76 -9.56
C ASN A 327 -31.46 -16.99 -9.53
N THR A 328 -31.54 -15.65 -9.59
CA THR A 328 -30.42 -14.74 -9.74
C THR A 328 -29.89 -14.28 -8.39
N VAL A 329 -28.58 -14.41 -8.21
CA VAL A 329 -27.82 -14.08 -7.02
C VAL A 329 -26.90 -12.91 -7.31
N THR A 330 -26.95 -11.86 -6.49
CA THR A 330 -26.03 -10.73 -6.61
C THR A 330 -24.98 -10.80 -5.52
N LEU A 331 -23.72 -11.05 -5.86
CA LEU A 331 -22.63 -11.05 -4.89
C LEU A 331 -22.42 -9.63 -4.36
N THR A 332 -22.43 -9.51 -3.03
CA THR A 332 -22.19 -8.25 -2.33
C THR A 332 -20.77 -8.16 -1.78
N ARG A 333 -20.11 -9.31 -1.52
CA ARG A 333 -18.72 -9.38 -1.07
C ARG A 333 -18.07 -10.70 -1.47
N GLN A 334 -16.77 -10.64 -1.75
CA GLN A 334 -15.86 -11.78 -1.83
C GLN A 334 -14.53 -11.35 -1.19
N ALA A 335 -14.03 -12.13 -0.25
CA ALA A 335 -12.74 -11.89 0.39
C ALA A 335 -11.96 -13.21 0.44
N ALA A 336 -10.72 -13.23 -0.05
CA ALA A 336 -9.82 -14.39 0.02
C ALA A 336 -8.38 -13.91 0.27
N PRO A 337 -8.07 -13.47 1.49
CA PRO A 337 -6.83 -12.76 1.85
C PRO A 337 -5.58 -13.64 1.86
N PHE A 338 -5.66 -14.90 1.44
CA PHE A 338 -4.52 -15.83 1.33
C PHE A 338 -4.22 -16.24 -0.12
N GLY A 339 -4.81 -15.56 -1.11
CA GLY A 339 -4.58 -15.83 -2.54
C GLY A 339 -5.46 -16.95 -3.12
N ASP A 340 -6.34 -17.55 -2.31
CA ASP A 340 -7.19 -18.70 -2.66
C ASP A 340 -8.48 -18.33 -3.42
N HIS A 341 -8.48 -17.27 -4.23
CA HIS A 341 -9.68 -16.78 -4.93
C HIS A 341 -10.32 -17.85 -5.84
N LEU A 342 -9.51 -18.63 -6.56
CA LEU A 342 -10.01 -19.72 -7.41
C LEU A 342 -10.65 -20.86 -6.60
N LEU A 343 -10.12 -21.13 -5.40
CA LEU A 343 -10.69 -22.13 -4.50
C LEU A 343 -12.03 -21.63 -3.96
N LEU A 344 -12.09 -20.37 -3.52
CA LEU A 344 -13.35 -19.72 -3.09
C LEU A 344 -14.39 -19.78 -4.21
N GLN A 345 -14.03 -19.41 -5.44
CA GLN A 345 -14.95 -19.42 -6.57
C GLN A 345 -15.49 -20.82 -6.86
N LYS A 346 -14.61 -21.82 -7.03
CA LYS A 346 -15.02 -23.21 -7.27
C LYS A 346 -15.86 -23.80 -6.13
N ALA A 347 -15.60 -23.39 -4.89
CA ALA A 347 -16.38 -23.84 -3.74
C ALA A 347 -17.77 -23.18 -3.71
N LEU A 348 -17.84 -21.89 -4.04
CA LEU A 348 -19.08 -21.13 -4.12
C LEU A 348 -19.98 -21.62 -5.27
N GLU A 349 -19.42 -21.92 -6.44
CA GLU A 349 -20.14 -22.53 -7.58
C GLU A 349 -20.78 -23.87 -7.20
N ARG A 350 -20.04 -24.72 -6.48
CA ARG A 350 -20.56 -25.98 -5.95
C ARG A 350 -21.67 -25.76 -4.91
N HIS A 351 -21.58 -24.69 -4.12
CA HIS A 351 -22.56 -24.37 -3.08
C HIS A 351 -23.87 -23.82 -3.63
N LEU A 352 -23.79 -22.88 -4.60
CA LEU A 352 -24.97 -22.26 -5.23
C LEU A 352 -25.60 -23.16 -6.30
N GLY A 353 -24.83 -24.08 -6.89
CA GLY A 353 -25.26 -25.00 -7.94
C GLY A 353 -25.14 -24.38 -9.35
N GLN A 354 -24.91 -25.21 -10.37
CA GLN A 354 -24.63 -24.80 -11.76
C GLN A 354 -25.80 -24.08 -12.50
N ASN A 355 -26.95 -23.89 -11.86
CA ASN A 355 -28.19 -23.39 -12.48
C ASN A 355 -28.68 -22.03 -11.91
N SER A 356 -27.85 -21.32 -11.15
CA SER A 356 -28.16 -19.94 -10.72
C SER A 356 -27.60 -18.95 -11.74
N ASP A 357 -28.15 -17.74 -11.86
CA ASP A 357 -27.52 -16.61 -12.56
C ASP A 357 -26.86 -15.70 -11.50
N VAL A 358 -25.63 -15.21 -11.68
CA VAL A 358 -24.77 -14.66 -10.62
C VAL A 358 -24.20 -13.40 -11.20
N GLN A 359 -24.55 -12.29 -10.55
CA GLN A 359 -24.17 -10.96 -10.96
C GLN A 359 -23.31 -10.36 -9.84
N ALA A 360 -22.17 -9.76 -10.18
CA ALA A 360 -21.35 -9.05 -9.21
C ALA A 360 -21.69 -7.55 -9.26
N GLN A 361 -21.94 -6.91 -8.11
CA GLN A 361 -22.09 -5.46 -8.03
C GLN A 361 -20.81 -4.83 -7.46
N HIS A 362 -19.74 -4.70 -8.26
CA HIS A 362 -18.57 -3.84 -7.91
C HIS A 362 -17.83 -3.29 -9.15
N PRO A 363 -17.12 -2.13 -9.05
CA PRO A 363 -16.51 -1.43 -10.17
C PRO A 363 -15.20 -2.10 -10.66
N ARG A 364 -15.34 -2.97 -11.67
CA ARG A 364 -14.37 -3.46 -12.68
C ARG A 364 -12.86 -3.28 -12.44
N SER A 365 -12.16 -4.39 -12.16
CA SER A 365 -11.16 -5.20 -12.94
C SER A 365 -10.01 -5.68 -12.02
N ALA A 366 -9.22 -6.73 -12.26
CA ALA A 366 -9.00 -7.64 -13.40
C ALA A 366 -8.77 -9.08 -12.85
N ARG A 367 -9.12 -10.18 -13.50
CA ARG A 367 -9.22 -10.46 -14.93
C ARG A 367 -10.66 -10.77 -15.32
N GLN A 368 -11.48 -9.72 -15.51
CA GLN A 368 -12.94 -9.84 -15.57
C GLN A 368 -13.51 -10.55 -14.32
N GLU A 369 -14.80 -10.45 -14.08
CA GLU A 369 -15.49 -11.62 -13.55
C GLU A 369 -15.02 -12.82 -14.41
N GLN A 370 -14.42 -13.88 -13.87
CA GLN A 370 -14.10 -15.07 -14.68
C GLN A 370 -15.32 -16.02 -14.72
N VAL A 371 -16.50 -15.81 -15.28
CA VAL A 371 -17.26 -14.82 -16.05
C VAL A 371 -18.50 -14.53 -15.19
N ALA A 372 -19.40 -13.60 -15.51
CA ALA A 372 -20.74 -13.68 -14.93
C ALA A 372 -21.40 -14.98 -15.45
N TRP A 373 -21.09 -16.11 -14.79
CA TRP A 373 -21.11 -17.50 -15.31
C TRP A 373 -20.25 -17.79 -16.53
#